data_AF-A0ABD1T3J6-F1
#
_entry.id   AF-A0ABD1T3J6-F1
#
_cell.length_a   1.000
_cell.length_b   1.000
_cell.length_c   1.000
_cell.angle_alpha   90.00
_cell.angle_beta   90.00
_cell.angle_gamma   90.00
#
_symmetry.space_group_name_H-M   'P 1'
#
loop_
_entity.id
_entity.type
_entity.pdbx_description
1 polymer ?
#
loop_
_entity_poly.entity_id
_entity_poly.type
_entity_poly.pdbx_seq_one_letter_code
_entity_poly.pdbx_strand_id
1 'polypeptide(L)'
;MIPSDLMSTSMPSIGLQDLDLRKPGIRKPYKRNEFETTSEEVLRKADFRFLANFITEAGIIIKRSKSRISAKAQRKVAREIKTACAFGLMPFTAMGTKQFIYGKTMESLDEDYSYETYDRNFVEDEVEI
;
A
#
# COMPACT_ATOMS: atom_id res chain seq x y z
N MET A 1 -4.78 33.99 -29.02
CA MET A 1 -4.32 34.55 -27.73
C MET A 1 -4.79 33.58 -26.66
N ILE A 2 -3.90 32.69 -26.18
CA ILE A 2 -4.26 31.60 -25.26
C ILE A 2 -3.94 32.07 -23.82
N PRO A 3 -4.85 31.87 -22.84
CA PRO A 3 -4.70 32.40 -21.49
C PRO A 3 -3.52 31.77 -20.71
N SER A 4 -2.89 32.59 -19.86
CA SER A 4 -1.63 32.37 -19.12
C SER A 4 -1.68 31.34 -17.99
N ASP A 5 -2.86 30.80 -17.68
CA ASP A 5 -3.12 30.21 -16.36
C ASP A 5 -2.87 28.68 -16.30
N LEU A 6 -2.32 28.09 -17.36
CA LEU A 6 -1.91 26.68 -17.41
C LEU A 6 -0.44 26.44 -17.03
N MET A 7 0.29 27.44 -16.55
CA MET A 7 1.73 27.39 -16.25
C MET A 7 2.05 27.21 -14.74
N SER A 8 1.30 26.38 -14.01
CA SER A 8 1.56 26.11 -12.58
C SER A 8 1.91 24.64 -12.27
N THR A 9 2.06 23.77 -13.27
CA THR A 9 2.69 22.47 -13.04
C THR A 9 4.20 22.63 -13.17
N SER A 10 4.89 22.55 -12.04
CA SER A 10 6.35 22.65 -11.95
C SER A 10 7.00 21.56 -12.81
N MET A 11 7.37 21.89 -14.04
CA MET A 11 8.23 21.05 -14.86
C MET A 11 9.59 20.99 -14.14
N PRO A 12 10.15 19.78 -13.87
CA PRO A 12 11.45 19.70 -13.24
C PRO A 12 12.46 20.40 -14.16
N SER A 13 13.02 21.52 -13.70
CA SER A 13 14.05 22.26 -14.44
C SER A 13 15.30 21.40 -14.50
N ILE A 14 15.56 20.79 -15.64
CA ILE A 14 16.76 19.98 -15.87
C ILE A 14 17.93 20.96 -15.99
N GLY A 15 18.78 21.04 -14.97
CA GLY A 15 19.96 21.90 -15.00
C GLY A 15 21.05 21.33 -15.90
N LEU A 16 21.98 22.17 -16.39
CA LEU A 16 23.16 21.74 -17.19
C LEU A 16 24.00 20.64 -16.50
N GLN A 17 23.92 20.54 -15.17
CA GLN A 17 24.64 19.56 -14.35
C GLN A 17 24.02 18.14 -14.38
N ASP A 18 22.75 18.02 -14.77
CA ASP A 18 22.05 16.74 -14.91
C ASP A 18 22.29 16.07 -16.27
N LEU A 19 22.91 16.79 -17.22
CA LEU A 19 23.33 16.30 -18.54
C LEU A 19 24.73 15.66 -18.55
N ASP A 20 25.38 15.52 -17.40
CA ASP A 20 26.75 15.00 -17.31
C ASP A 20 26.82 13.49 -17.57
N LEU A 21 26.97 13.12 -18.85
CA LEU A 21 27.09 11.75 -19.36
C LEU A 21 28.36 11.01 -18.88
N ARG A 22 29.30 11.72 -18.24
CA ARG A 22 30.52 11.10 -17.67
C ARG A 22 30.22 10.31 -16.40
N LYS A 23 29.08 10.58 -15.76
CA LYS A 23 28.63 9.82 -14.59
C LYS A 23 27.89 8.57 -15.08
N PRO A 24 28.30 7.36 -14.65
CA PRO A 24 27.51 6.17 -14.96
C PRO A 24 26.08 6.37 -14.42
N GLY A 25 25.07 6.05 -15.24
CA GLY A 25 23.67 6.23 -14.86
C GLY A 25 23.32 5.40 -13.63
N ILE A 26 23.27 6.04 -12.45
CA ILE A 26 22.87 5.38 -11.20
C ILE A 26 21.36 5.21 -11.25
N ARG A 27 20.89 3.99 -11.56
CA ARG A 27 19.48 3.62 -11.41
C ARG A 27 19.11 3.67 -9.92
N LYS A 28 18.42 4.73 -9.49
CA LYS A 28 17.78 4.78 -8.18
C LYS A 28 16.45 4.02 -8.26
N PRO A 29 16.28 2.88 -7.57
CA PRO A 29 15.00 2.20 -7.56
C PRO A 29 13.95 3.12 -6.92
N TYR A 30 12.77 3.18 -7.51
CA TYR A 30 11.64 3.92 -6.94
C TYR A 30 11.28 3.31 -5.58
N LYS A 31 11.36 4.12 -4.52
CA LYS A 31 10.92 3.70 -3.18
C LYS A 31 9.40 3.72 -3.17
N ARG A 32 8.79 2.56 -2.97
CA ARG A 32 7.35 2.49 -2.70
C ARG A 32 7.11 3.05 -1.29
N ASN A 33 6.03 3.81 -1.13
CA ASN A 33 5.58 4.27 0.19
C ASN A 33 4.97 3.07 0.92
N GLU A 34 5.81 2.25 1.53
CA GLU A 34 5.40 1.11 2.37
C GLU A 34 5.29 1.55 3.84
N PHE A 35 4.52 0.81 4.64
CA PHE A 35 4.41 1.06 6.08
C PHE A 35 5.74 0.75 6.77
N GLU A 36 6.42 1.79 7.26
CA GLU A 36 7.65 1.68 8.04
C GLU A 36 7.34 1.78 9.54
N THR A 37 8.01 0.97 10.37
CA THR A 37 7.80 0.98 11.83
C THR A 37 9.08 0.60 12.56
N THR A 38 9.26 1.15 13.76
CA THR A 38 10.40 0.77 14.61
C THR A 38 10.08 -0.49 15.44
N SER A 39 11.11 -1.25 15.80
CA SER A 39 10.92 -2.45 16.63
C SER A 39 10.42 -2.13 18.05
N GLU A 40 10.74 -0.95 18.57
CA GLU A 40 10.31 -0.53 19.91
C GLU A 40 8.81 -0.21 19.94
N GLU A 41 8.31 0.51 18.94
CA GLU A 41 6.88 0.81 18.79
C GLU A 41 6.05 -0.47 18.71
N VAL A 42 6.54 -1.47 17.97
CA VAL A 42 5.90 -2.78 17.86
C VAL A 42 5.80 -3.52 19.19
N LEU A 43 6.80 -3.37 20.06
CA LEU A 43 6.79 -4.04 21.35
C LEU A 43 5.86 -3.36 22.36
N ARG A 44 5.66 -2.04 22.22
CA ARG A 44 4.78 -1.24 23.09
C ARG A 44 3.32 -1.29 22.68
N LYS A 45 3.00 -1.29 21.37
CA LYS A 45 1.62 -1.28 20.88
C LYS A 45 1.08 -2.69 20.74
N ALA A 46 -0.02 -2.98 21.44
CA ALA A 46 -0.75 -4.26 21.38
C ALA A 46 -2.14 -4.10 20.74
N ASP A 47 -2.36 -3.04 19.97
CA ASP A 47 -3.69 -2.71 19.44
C ASP A 47 -3.96 -3.47 18.12
N PHE A 48 -5.18 -3.99 17.96
CA PHE A 48 -5.64 -4.69 16.76
C PHE A 48 -5.49 -3.84 15.47
N ARG A 49 -5.68 -2.53 15.59
CA ARG A 49 -5.49 -1.56 14.48
C ARG A 49 -4.05 -1.53 13.99
N PHE A 50 -3.10 -1.71 14.91
CA PHE A 50 -1.67 -1.71 14.59
C PHE A 50 -1.23 -3.05 13.98
N LEU A 51 -1.82 -4.15 14.45
CA LEU A 51 -1.57 -5.49 13.89
C LEU A 51 -2.08 -5.63 12.45
N ALA A 52 -3.16 -4.92 12.09
CA ALA A 52 -3.72 -4.93 10.73
C ALA A 52 -2.71 -4.48 9.66
N ASN A 53 -1.79 -3.56 10.00
CA ASN A 53 -0.75 -3.10 9.08
C ASN A 53 0.31 -4.18 8.75
N PHE A 54 0.39 -5.25 9.55
CA PHE A 54 1.33 -6.37 9.34
C PHE A 54 0.71 -7.51 8.52
N ILE A 55 -0.51 -7.33 8.05
CA ILE A 55 -1.27 -8.32 7.30
C ILE A 55 -1.57 -7.76 5.90
N THR A 56 -1.51 -8.61 4.88
CA THR A 56 -1.97 -8.27 3.54
C THR A 56 -3.50 -8.33 3.47
N GLU A 57 -4.10 -7.76 2.43
CA GLU A 57 -5.55 -7.86 2.16
C GLU A 57 -6.12 -9.29 2.28
N ALA A 58 -5.31 -10.31 1.94
CA ALA A 58 -5.68 -11.72 2.02
C ALA A 58 -5.58 -12.33 3.44
N GLY A 59 -5.21 -11.57 4.47
CA GLY A 59 -5.02 -12.12 5.82
C GLY A 59 -3.65 -12.79 6.04
N ILE A 60 -2.68 -12.58 5.13
CA ILE A 60 -1.35 -13.21 5.22
C ILE A 60 -0.37 -12.26 5.92
N ILE A 61 0.37 -12.78 6.91
CA ILE A 61 1.40 -12.01 7.61
C ILE A 61 2.52 -11.62 6.64
N ILE A 62 2.82 -10.32 6.59
CA ILE A 62 3.87 -9.76 5.74
C ILE A 62 5.24 -10.32 6.13
N LYS A 63 6.07 -10.65 5.13
CA LYS A 63 7.44 -11.16 5.33
C LYS A 63 8.30 -10.11 6.06
N ARG A 64 9.14 -10.57 7.00
CA ARG A 64 10.06 -9.71 7.78
C ARG A 64 10.93 -8.79 6.91
N SER A 65 11.34 -9.25 5.73
CA SER A 65 12.18 -8.45 4.81
C SER A 65 11.50 -7.16 4.35
N LYS A 66 10.16 -7.11 4.33
CA LYS A 66 9.39 -5.91 4.02
C LYS A 66 9.24 -4.97 5.21
N SER A 67 8.89 -5.51 6.39
CA SER A 67 8.70 -4.68 7.60
C SER A 67 10.00 -4.18 8.24
N ARG A 68 11.14 -4.83 7.94
CA ARG A 68 12.49 -4.49 8.47
C ARG A 68 12.62 -4.48 10.01
N ILE A 69 11.66 -5.03 10.76
CA ILE A 69 11.72 -5.11 12.23
C ILE A 69 12.63 -6.25 12.72
N SER A 70 12.95 -6.26 14.01
CA SER A 70 13.73 -7.35 14.62
C SER A 70 13.00 -8.70 14.53
N ALA A 71 13.73 -9.80 14.49
CA ALA A 71 13.13 -11.14 14.44
C ALA A 71 12.28 -11.45 15.70
N LYS A 72 12.62 -10.85 16.85
CA LYS A 72 11.86 -10.97 18.10
C LYS A 72 10.54 -10.21 18.02
N ALA A 73 10.57 -8.98 17.48
CA ALA A 73 9.37 -8.18 17.26
C ALA A 73 8.42 -8.87 16.26
N GLN A 74 8.93 -9.40 15.14
CA GLN A 74 8.13 -10.15 14.16
C GLN A 74 7.45 -11.36 14.79
N ARG A 75 8.15 -12.14 15.63
CA ARG A 75 7.57 -13.29 16.33
C ARG A 75 6.49 -12.86 17.32
N LYS A 76 6.64 -11.71 17.98
CA LYS A 76 5.62 -11.16 18.87
C LYS A 76 4.38 -10.77 18.08
N VAL A 77 4.52 -9.97 17.03
CA VAL A 77 3.43 -9.59 16.12
C VAL A 77 2.69 -10.82 15.59
N ALA A 78 3.41 -11.83 15.11
CA ALA A 78 2.78 -13.04 14.59
C ALA A 78 2.01 -13.83 15.65
N ARG A 79 2.45 -13.80 16.91
CA ARG A 79 1.71 -14.42 18.03
C ARG A 79 0.45 -13.62 18.33
N GLU A 80 0.56 -12.30 18.46
CA GLU A 80 -0.59 -11.42 18.74
C GLU A 80 -1.65 -11.50 17.64
N ILE A 81 -1.24 -11.51 16.36
CA ILE A 81 -2.16 -11.71 15.23
C ILE A 81 -2.90 -13.04 15.38
N LYS A 82 -2.19 -14.12 15.65
CA LYS A 82 -2.80 -15.45 15.81
C LYS A 82 -3.74 -15.51 17.01
N THR A 83 -3.37 -14.85 18.11
CA THR A 83 -4.21 -14.72 19.30
C THR A 83 -5.48 -13.94 18.99
N ALA A 84 -5.38 -12.80 18.30
CA ALA A 84 -6.53 -12.01 17.86
C ALA A 84 -7.42 -12.79 16.87
N CYS A 85 -6.83 -13.59 15.98
CA CYS A 85 -7.57 -14.49 15.10
C CYS A 85 -8.31 -15.58 15.89
N ALA A 86 -7.69 -16.19 16.90
CA ALA A 86 -8.34 -17.18 17.76
C ALA A 86 -9.52 -16.58 18.54
N PHE A 87 -9.44 -15.29 18.87
CA PHE A 87 -10.54 -14.54 19.49
C PHE A 87 -11.58 -14.01 18.49
N GLY A 88 -11.41 -14.20 17.18
CA GLY A 88 -12.34 -13.69 16.16
C GLY A 88 -12.28 -12.17 15.96
N LEU A 89 -11.23 -11.50 16.46
CA LEU A 89 -11.04 -10.06 16.33
C LEU A 89 -10.36 -9.67 15.00
N MET A 90 -9.68 -10.63 14.35
CA MET A 90 -9.01 -10.48 13.06
C MET A 90 -9.35 -11.67 12.16
N PRO A 91 -9.52 -11.47 10.84
CA PRO A 91 -9.88 -12.56 9.93
C PRO A 91 -8.80 -13.63 9.92
N PHE A 92 -9.21 -14.89 10.02
CA PHE A 92 -8.37 -16.03 9.69
C PHE A 92 -8.23 -16.08 8.16
N THR A 93 -7.00 -16.16 7.63
CA THR A 93 -6.63 -16.29 6.21
C THR A 93 -7.83 -16.40 5.25
N ALA A 94 -8.17 -15.31 4.55
CA ALA A 94 -9.31 -15.25 3.65
C ALA A 94 -8.95 -15.93 2.31
N MET A 95 -8.90 -17.26 2.30
CA MET A 95 -8.86 -18.01 1.04
C MET A 95 -10.29 -18.19 0.53
N GLY A 96 -10.75 -17.22 -0.27
CA GLY A 96 -12.05 -17.28 -0.95
C GLY A 96 -13.19 -16.50 -0.28
N THR A 97 -12.94 -15.82 0.84
CA THR A 97 -13.92 -14.95 1.52
C THR A 97 -13.55 -13.48 1.37
N LYS A 98 -14.54 -12.59 1.53
CA LYS A 98 -14.40 -11.13 1.47
C LYS A 98 -13.26 -10.63 2.37
N GLN A 99 -12.47 -9.68 1.85
CA GLN A 99 -11.41 -9.02 2.61
C GLN A 99 -11.99 -8.29 3.83
N PHE A 100 -11.36 -8.41 5.00
CA PHE A 100 -11.79 -7.64 6.17
C PHE A 100 -11.46 -6.16 5.96
N ILE A 101 -12.48 -5.35 5.76
CA ILE A 101 -12.39 -3.89 5.76
C ILE A 101 -12.91 -3.41 7.10
N TYR A 102 -12.04 -2.79 7.89
CA TYR A 102 -12.44 -2.20 9.17
C TYR A 102 -13.61 -1.22 8.96
N GLY A 103 -14.70 -1.42 9.72
CA GLY A 103 -15.92 -0.61 9.62
C GLY A 103 -16.96 -1.13 8.61
N LYS A 104 -16.66 -2.17 7.84
CA LYS A 104 -17.63 -2.89 7.01
C LYS A 104 -17.97 -4.24 7.64
N THR A 105 -19.21 -4.70 7.46
CA THR A 105 -19.65 -6.02 7.93
C THR A 105 -18.99 -7.13 7.11
N MET A 106 -18.73 -8.26 7.76
CA MET A 106 -18.15 -9.48 7.17
C MET A 106 -19.21 -10.36 6.48
N GLU A 107 -20.42 -9.84 6.30
CA GLU A 107 -21.43 -10.51 5.50
C GLU A 107 -20.99 -10.54 4.04
N SER A 108 -21.14 -11.69 3.39
CA SER A 108 -20.94 -11.86 1.96
C SER A 108 -22.15 -11.28 1.23
N LEU A 109 -22.12 -9.98 0.98
CA LEU A 109 -23.13 -9.32 0.16
C LEU A 109 -22.71 -9.38 -1.30
N ASP A 110 -23.67 -9.58 -2.22
CA ASP A 110 -23.40 -9.63 -3.66
C ASP A 110 -22.76 -8.32 -4.17
N GLU A 111 -23.03 -7.20 -3.50
CA GLU A 111 -22.41 -5.89 -3.75
C GLU A 111 -20.88 -5.91 -3.63
N ASP A 112 -20.33 -6.77 -2.76
CA ASP A 112 -18.88 -6.87 -2.53
C ASP A 112 -18.14 -7.60 -3.66
N TYR A 113 -18.87 -8.32 -4.51
CA TYR A 113 -18.35 -8.99 -5.71
C TYR A 113 -18.62 -8.20 -7.00
N SER A 114 -19.24 -7.01 -6.88
CA SER A 114 -19.42 -6.14 -8.03
C SER A 114 -18.05 -5.72 -8.60
N TYR A 115 -17.92 -5.83 -9.92
CA TYR A 115 -16.76 -5.32 -10.62
C TYR A 115 -16.83 -3.79 -10.53
N GLU A 116 -15.88 -3.16 -9.84
CA GLU A 116 -15.64 -1.72 -9.93
C GLU A 116 -15.37 -1.41 -11.41
N THR A 117 -16.40 -0.97 -12.13
CA THR A 117 -16.25 -0.43 -13.47
C THR A 117 -15.39 0.82 -13.30
N TYR A 118 -14.11 0.69 -13.60
CA TYR A 118 -13.27 1.86 -13.81
C TYR A 118 -13.89 2.63 -14.98
N ASP A 119 -14.63 3.70 -14.69
CA ASP A 119 -14.98 4.71 -15.68
C ASP A 119 -13.66 5.29 -16.20
N ARG A 120 -13.14 4.62 -17.24
CA ARG A 120 -12.06 5.11 -18.08
C ARG A 120 -12.68 6.24 -18.88
N ASN A 121 -12.75 7.42 -18.29
CA ASN A 121 -12.78 8.67 -19.05
C ASN A 121 -11.41 8.82 -19.74
N PHE A 122 -11.18 7.97 -20.74
CA PHE A 122 -10.17 8.17 -21.78
C PHE A 122 -10.76 9.24 -22.67
N VAL A 123 -10.19 10.44 -22.58
CA VAL A 123 -10.47 11.56 -23.48
C VAL A 123 -10.35 11.06 -24.92
N GLU A 124 -11.44 11.12 -25.67
CA GLU A 124 -11.47 10.92 -27.12
C GLU A 124 -10.70 12.09 -27.76
N ASP A 125 -9.46 11.85 -28.19
CA ASP A 125 -8.83 12.69 -29.20
C ASP A 125 -9.21 12.11 -30.57
N GLU A 126 -10.19 12.76 -31.18
CA GLU A 126 -10.58 12.64 -32.60
C GLU A 126 -9.35 12.74 -33.50
N VAL A 127 -9.08 11.71 -34.30
CA VAL A 127 -8.14 11.76 -35.44
C VAL A 127 -8.98 11.71 -36.71
N GLU A 128 -9.24 12.87 -37.31
CA GLU A 128 -9.76 12.98 -38.68
C GLU A 128 -8.70 12.50 -39.69
N ILE A 129 -9.16 11.70 -40.66
CA ILE A 129 -8.42 11.25 -41.85
C ILE A 129 -8.46 12.33 -42.93
#